data_AF-A0A3D4ZM61-F1
#
_entry.id   AF-A0A3D4ZM61-F1
#
_cell.length_a   1.000
_cell.length_b   1.000
_cell.length_c   1.000
_cell.angle_alpha   90.00
_cell.angle_beta   90.00
_cell.angle_gamma   90.00
#
_symmetry.space_group_name_H-M   'P 1'
#
loop_
_entity.id
_entity.type
_entity.pdbx_description
1 polymer ?
#
loop_
_entity_poly.entity_id
_entity_poly.type
_entity_poly.pdbx_seq_one_letter_code
_entity_poly.pdbx_strand_id
1 'polypeptide(L)'
;MKVKYIGESFGVDSLTDGCVYECVGVEGDFGFLRIVDDSGEDYLYSPTNPRPLDHSCGGGRWEIVEDDPIGTLQKAIGRGK
;
A
#
# COMPACT_ATOMS: atom_id res chain seq x y z
N MET A 1 11.56 -0.22 0.88
CA MET A 1 10.77 -1.10 1.78
C MET A 1 9.86 -1.96 0.92
N LYS A 2 9.23 -3.02 1.45
CA LYS A 2 8.32 -3.88 0.68
C LYS A 2 7.08 -4.26 1.47
N VAL A 3 5.94 -4.24 0.78
CA VAL A 3 4.63 -4.64 1.32
C VAL A 3 3.96 -5.62 0.37
N LYS A 4 3.17 -6.52 0.93
CA LYS A 4 2.28 -7.41 0.18
C LYS A 4 0.86 -6.88 0.28
N TYR A 5 0.19 -6.75 -0.85
CA TYR A 5 -1.24 -6.44 -0.87
C TYR A 5 -2.05 -7.72 -0.63
N ILE A 6 -3.02 -7.65 0.28
CA ILE A 6 -4.02 -8.71 0.50
C ILE A 6 -5.40 -8.08 0.42
N GLY A 7 -6.18 -8.41 -0.62
CA GLY A 7 -7.47 -7.77 -0.87
C GLY A 7 -8.05 -8.09 -2.24
N GLU A 8 -9.13 -7.41 -2.61
CA GLU A 8 -9.73 -7.54 -3.93
C GLU A 8 -8.86 -6.82 -4.98
N SER A 9 -8.36 -7.53 -5.99
CA SER A 9 -7.61 -6.89 -7.09
C SER A 9 -8.45 -5.81 -7.79
N PHE A 10 -7.84 -4.68 -8.14
CA PHE A 10 -8.55 -3.56 -8.76
C PHE A 10 -7.68 -2.80 -9.76
N GLY A 11 -8.33 -2.01 -10.61
CA GLY A 11 -7.66 -1.31 -11.72
C GLY A 11 -7.21 -2.28 -12.81
N VAL A 12 -6.85 -1.75 -13.98
CA VAL A 12 -6.22 -2.57 -15.04
C VAL A 12 -4.79 -2.93 -14.66
N ASP A 13 -4.13 -2.01 -13.96
CA ASP A 13 -2.70 -2.01 -13.62
C ASP A 13 -2.45 -1.37 -12.24
N SER A 14 -3.35 -1.58 -11.25
CA SER A 14 -3.16 -1.08 -9.88
C SER A 14 -2.63 -2.17 -8.93
N LEU A 15 -3.42 -2.60 -7.94
CA LEU A 15 -3.00 -3.60 -6.97
C LEU A 15 -3.68 -4.96 -7.24
N THR A 16 -2.87 -6.01 -7.28
CA THR A 16 -3.28 -7.40 -7.44
C THR A 16 -3.11 -8.16 -6.12
N ASP A 17 -4.13 -8.94 -5.75
CA ASP A 17 -4.10 -9.77 -4.54
C ASP A 17 -2.86 -10.66 -4.50
N GLY A 18 -2.16 -10.64 -3.37
CA GLY A 18 -1.01 -11.47 -3.13
C GLY A 18 0.30 -10.96 -3.73
N CYS A 19 0.29 -9.89 -4.53
CA CYS A 19 1.50 -9.30 -5.07
C CYS A 19 2.31 -8.56 -4.00
N VAL A 20 3.64 -8.63 -4.13
CA VAL A 20 4.59 -7.89 -3.31
C VAL A 20 5.07 -6.69 -4.11
N TYR A 21 4.94 -5.51 -3.51
CA TYR A 21 5.25 -4.24 -4.14
C TYR A 21 6.39 -3.52 -3.44
N GLU A 22 7.13 -2.73 -4.21
CA GLU A 22 8.13 -1.82 -3.69
C GLU A 22 7.43 -0.59 -3.10
N CYS A 23 7.74 -0.29 -1.84
CA CYS A 23 7.38 0.95 -1.18
C CYS A 23 8.61 1.85 -1.12
N VAL A 24 8.58 2.91 -1.93
CA VAL A 24 9.69 3.86 -2.08
C VAL A 24 9.63 4.99 -1.05
N GLY A 25 8.49 5.16 -0.36
CA GLY A 25 8.35 6.18 0.68
C GLY A 25 7.01 6.14 1.41
N VAL A 26 6.96 6.88 2.52
CA VAL A 26 5.72 7.19 3.25
C VAL A 26 5.56 8.70 3.29
N GLU A 27 4.42 9.19 2.83
CA GLU A 27 4.22 10.61 2.54
C GLU A 27 2.88 11.18 3.04
N GLY A 28 2.88 12.50 3.18
CA GLY A 28 1.73 13.26 3.67
C GLY A 28 1.50 13.07 5.18
N ASP A 29 0.63 13.91 5.73
CA ASP A 29 0.34 13.91 7.17
C ASP A 29 -0.33 12.62 7.65
N PHE A 30 -1.03 11.93 6.73
CA PHE A 30 -1.73 10.68 6.99
C PHE A 30 -0.88 9.42 6.74
N GLY A 31 0.37 9.57 6.30
CA GLY A 31 1.30 8.44 6.10
C GLY A 31 0.90 7.51 4.96
N PHE A 32 0.54 8.08 3.80
CA PHE A 32 0.28 7.32 2.58
C PHE A 32 1.53 6.57 2.13
N LEU A 33 1.36 5.35 1.65
CA LEU A 33 2.45 4.55 1.10
C LEU A 33 2.61 4.91 -0.37
N ARG A 34 3.81 5.30 -0.80
CA ARG A 34 4.17 5.47 -2.20
C ARG A 34 4.63 4.12 -2.76
N ILE A 35 3.76 3.49 -3.55
CA ILE A 35 3.91 2.12 -4.05
C ILE A 35 4.12 2.16 -5.56
N VAL A 36 5.15 1.46 -6.03
CA VAL A 36 5.27 1.10 -7.46
C VAL A 36 4.34 -0.08 -7.71
N ASP A 37 3.24 0.14 -8.43
CA ASP A 37 2.17 -0.85 -8.62
C ASP A 37 2.28 -1.59 -9.97
N ASP A 38 1.23 -2.30 -10.40
CA ASP A 38 1.26 -3.12 -11.61
C ASP A 38 1.47 -2.28 -12.91
N SER A 39 1.26 -0.96 -12.86
CA SER A 39 1.55 -0.04 -13.96
C SER A 39 3.05 0.21 -14.16
N GLY A 40 3.86 -0.06 -13.14
CA GLY A 40 5.28 0.28 -13.08
C GLY A 40 5.56 1.73 -12.70
N GLU A 41 4.53 2.54 -12.46
CA GLU A 41 4.63 3.88 -11.88
C GLU A 41 4.33 3.85 -10.38
N ASP A 42 4.70 4.93 -9.69
CA ASP A 42 4.43 5.05 -8.26
C ASP A 42 3.19 5.90 -7.95
N TYR A 43 2.35 5.38 -7.06
CA TYR A 43 1.11 6.03 -6.60
C TYR A 43 0.98 5.99 -5.07
N LEU A 44 0.16 6.90 -4.53
CA LEU A 44 -0.12 6.97 -3.10
C LEU A 44 -1.32 6.12 -2.74
N TYR A 45 -1.10 5.16 -1.85
CA TYR A 45 -2.13 4.28 -1.32
C TYR A 45 -2.33 4.48 0.18
N SER A 46 -3.58 4.31 0.62
CA SER A 46 -3.91 4.36 2.04
C SER A 46 -3.11 3.29 2.81
N PRO A 47 -2.53 3.63 3.98
CA PRO A 47 -1.81 2.66 4.82
C PRO A 47 -2.73 1.62 5.46
N THR A 48 -4.02 1.88 5.55
CA THR A 48 -4.96 1.08 6.34
C THR A 48 -6.08 0.44 5.52
N ASN A 49 -6.42 1.02 4.37
CA ASN A 49 -7.38 0.45 3.43
C ASN A 49 -7.06 0.87 1.98
N PRO A 50 -6.00 0.31 1.37
CA PRO A 50 -5.70 0.50 -0.06
C PRO A 50 -6.88 0.05 -0.95
N ARG A 51 -7.43 1.01 -1.72
CA ARG A 51 -8.55 0.82 -2.64
C ARG A 51 -8.65 1.98 -3.65
N PRO A 52 -9.41 1.83 -4.74
CA PRO A 52 -9.78 2.91 -5.65
C PRO A 52 -10.47 4.08 -4.94
N LEU A 53 -10.22 5.29 -5.44
CA LEU A 53 -10.84 6.52 -4.93
C LEU A 53 -12.36 6.55 -5.15
N ASP A 54 -12.85 5.88 -6.19
CA ASP A 54 -14.28 5.79 -6.51
C ASP A 54 -15.04 4.75 -5.66
N HIS A 55 -14.35 4.03 -4.78
CA HIS A 55 -14.90 2.98 -3.92
C HIS A 55 -15.55 1.81 -4.69
N SER A 56 -15.10 1.57 -5.93
CA SER A 56 -15.57 0.45 -6.75
C SER A 56 -15.24 -0.93 -6.18
N CYS A 57 -14.27 -1.04 -5.26
CA CYS A 57 -13.93 -2.28 -4.56
C CYS A 57 -13.84 -2.10 -3.03
N GLY A 58 -13.92 -3.22 -2.30
CA GLY A 58 -13.83 -3.24 -0.83
C GLY A 58 -12.46 -2.82 -0.29
N GLY A 59 -11.42 -2.94 -1.12
CA GLY A 59 -10.03 -2.67 -0.77
C GLY A 59 -9.33 -3.88 -0.16
N GLY A 60 -8.29 -3.59 0.62
CA GLY A 60 -7.46 -4.62 1.21
C GLY A 60 -6.65 -4.11 2.39
N ARG A 61 -5.59 -4.84 2.71
CA ARG A 61 -4.61 -4.48 3.74
C ARG A 61 -3.19 -4.73 3.23
N TRP A 62 -2.24 -4.11 3.91
CA TRP A 62 -0.82 -4.37 3.72
C TRP A 62 -0.29 -5.38 4.73
N GLU A 63 0.51 -6.33 4.26
CA GLU A 63 1.40 -7.13 5.09
C GLU A 63 2.84 -6.68 4.85
N ILE A 64 3.56 -6.36 5.92
CA ILE A 64 4.94 -5.89 5.81
C ILE A 64 5.86 -7.07 5.47
N VAL A 65 6.54 -6.97 4.34
CA VAL A 65 7.53 -7.96 3.89
C VAL A 65 8.94 -7.54 4.30
N GLU A 66 9.26 -6.26 4.14
CA GLU A 66 10.57 -5.68 4.45
C GLU A 66 10.37 -4.23 4.91
N ASP A 67 10.76 -3.92 6.15
CA ASP A 67 10.71 -2.56 6.70
C ASP A 67 12.12 -1.99 6.87
N ASP A 68 12.23 -0.68 7.01
CA ASP A 68 13.48 -0.03 7.34
C ASP A 68 13.83 -0.17 8.85
N PRO A 69 15.09 0.11 9.26
CA PRO A 69 15.51 -0.04 10.65
C PRO A 69 14.75 0.85 11.66
N ILE A 70 14.05 1.88 11.19
CA ILE A 70 13.28 2.79 12.04
C ILE A 70 11.79 2.42 12.09
N GLY A 71 11.36 1.36 11.41
CA GLY A 71 9.99 0.85 11.42
C GLY A 71 9.00 1.79 10.74
N THR A 72 9.37 2.39 9.61
CA THR A 72 8.52 3.35 8.89
C THR A 72 7.18 2.74 8.47
N LEU A 73 7.18 1.53 7.91
CA LEU A 73 5.93 0.86 7.52
C LEU A 73 5.09 0.49 8.75
N GLN A 74 5.71 -0.06 9.80
CA GLN A 74 5.02 -0.39 11.05
C GLN A 74 4.30 0.82 11.64
N LYS A 75 4.94 1.99 11.64
CA LYS A 75 4.34 3.25 12.10
C LYS A 75 3.18 3.69 11.20
N ALA A 76 3.34 3.64 9.88
CA ALA A 76 2.31 4.08 8.95
C ALA A 76 1.06 3.20 9.00
N ILE A 77 1.24 1.88 8.93
CA ILE A 77 0.14 0.90 8.91
C ILE A 77 -0.49 0.75 10.31
N GLY A 78 0.32 0.84 11.38
CA GLY A 78 -0.14 0.70 12.75
C GLY A 78 -0.91 1.90 13.32
N ARG A 79 -0.82 3.08 12.70
CA ARG A 79 -1.50 4.32 13.16
C ARG A 79 -3.03 4.26 13.09
N GLY A 80 -3.61 3.31 12.36
CA GLY A 80 -5.06 3.15 12.22
C GLY A 80 -5.73 2.18 13.21
N LYS A 81 -5.01 1.68 14.21
CA LYS A 81 -5.56 0.85 15.30
C LYS A 81 -5.93 1.67 16.52
#